data_AF-A0A7J7SA07-F1
#
_entry.id   AF-A0A7J7SA07-F1
#
_cell.length_a   1.000
_cell.length_b   1.000
_cell.length_c   1.000
_cell.angle_alpha   90.00
_cell.angle_beta   90.00
_cell.angle_gamma   90.00
#
_symmetry.space_group_name_H-M   'P 1'
#
loop_
_entity.id
_entity.type
_entity.pdbx_description
1 polymer ?
#
loop_
_entity_poly.entity_id
_entity_poly.type
_entity_poly.pdbx_seq_one_letter_code
_entity_poly.pdbx_strand_id
1 'polypeptide(L)'
;MSRPKIQNYKGYGLSKGKEREQRASIRFKTTLMNTLMDVLRNRPGWVEVKDEGEWDFYWCDVSWLRENFDHTYMDEHVRISHFRNHYELTRKNYMVKNLKRFRKQLEREAGKLEAAKCDFFPKTFEMPCEYHLFVEEFRKNPGITWIMKPVARSQGKGIFLFRKLKDIMDWRKDTRNSDDQKEEIPVENYVAQRYIENPYLIGGRKFDLRVYVLVMSMFTSPMLQCKRRPPTTTPRR
;
A
#
# COMPACT_ATOMS: atom_id res chain seq x y z
N MET A 1 -79.17 12.59 7.87
CA MET A 1 -78.16 11.69 7.28
C MET A 1 -77.06 12.57 6.70
N SER A 2 -76.04 12.91 7.49
CA SER A 2 -74.72 12.25 7.56
C SER A 2 -73.70 12.93 6.63
N ARG A 3 -72.97 13.92 7.19
CA ARG A 3 -71.75 14.48 6.58
C ARG A 3 -70.58 13.49 6.78
N PRO A 4 -69.73 13.20 5.77
CA PRO A 4 -68.54 12.40 5.96
C PRO A 4 -67.39 13.21 6.58
N LYS A 5 -66.61 12.57 7.45
CA LYS A 5 -65.41 13.09 8.12
C LYS A 5 -64.22 13.08 7.15
N ILE A 6 -63.45 14.18 7.09
CA ILE A 6 -62.12 14.23 6.47
C ILE A 6 -61.07 14.04 7.57
N GLN A 7 -60.25 13.01 7.41
CA GLN A 7 -59.19 12.60 8.35
C GLN A 7 -57.92 13.43 8.12
N ASN A 8 -57.45 14.10 9.16
CA ASN A 8 -56.18 14.83 9.19
C ASN A 8 -54.98 13.86 9.21
N TYR A 9 -54.19 13.83 8.15
CA TYR A 9 -52.83 13.28 8.18
C TYR A 9 -51.84 14.36 8.63
N LYS A 10 -51.29 14.19 9.84
CA LYS A 10 -50.16 14.99 10.34
C LYS A 10 -48.89 14.60 9.59
N GLY A 11 -48.37 15.51 8.75
CA GLY A 11 -47.04 15.39 8.17
C GLY A 11 -45.97 15.51 9.26
N TYR A 12 -45.13 14.49 9.37
CA TYR A 12 -43.97 14.47 10.26
C TYR A 12 -42.96 15.54 9.82
N GLY A 13 -42.56 16.38 10.77
CA GLY A 13 -41.62 17.47 10.55
C GLY A 13 -40.27 16.97 10.04
N LEU A 14 -39.77 17.66 9.01
CA LEU A 14 -38.38 17.60 8.59
C LEU A 14 -37.50 18.04 9.77
N SER A 15 -36.73 17.11 10.32
CA SER A 15 -35.61 17.43 11.20
C SER A 15 -34.53 18.15 10.38
N LYS A 16 -34.37 19.45 10.65
CA LYS A 16 -33.27 20.27 10.15
C LYS A 16 -31.94 19.54 10.38
N GLY A 17 -31.16 19.41 9.32
CA GLY A 17 -29.80 18.89 9.40
C GLY A 17 -28.98 19.73 10.38
N LYS A 18 -28.29 19.06 11.32
CA LYS A 18 -27.27 19.72 12.15
C LYS A 18 -26.18 20.24 11.22
N GLU A 19 -26.07 21.56 11.12
CA GLU A 19 -24.88 22.21 10.58
C GLU A 19 -23.67 21.73 11.38
N ARG A 20 -22.63 21.33 10.65
CA ARG A 20 -21.44 20.69 11.16
C ARG A 20 -20.61 21.77 11.87
N GLU A 21 -20.65 21.82 13.19
CA GLU A 21 -19.71 22.63 13.98
C GLU A 21 -18.29 22.23 13.56
N GLN A 22 -17.51 23.16 12.98
CA GLN A 22 -16.11 22.92 12.72
C GLN A 22 -15.43 22.73 14.08
N ARG A 23 -15.01 21.50 14.39
CA ARG A 23 -14.27 21.20 15.62
C ARG A 23 -13.07 22.15 15.72
N ALA A 24 -12.98 22.88 16.83
CA ALA A 24 -11.98 23.93 17.06
C ALA A 24 -10.52 23.42 17.06
N SER A 25 -10.31 22.12 17.24
CA SER A 25 -9.00 21.49 17.26
C SER A 25 -9.03 20.08 16.68
N ILE A 26 -7.94 19.67 16.02
CA ILE A 26 -7.73 18.31 15.50
C ILE A 26 -7.01 17.48 16.56
N ARG A 27 -7.63 16.39 17.01
CA ARG A 27 -7.01 15.44 17.93
C ARG A 27 -6.21 14.42 17.15
N PHE A 28 -4.90 14.32 17.39
CA PHE A 28 -4.05 13.37 16.71
C PHE A 28 -3.52 12.28 17.63
N LYS A 29 -3.30 11.10 17.06
CA LYS A 29 -2.64 9.95 17.70
C LYS A 29 -1.44 9.53 16.84
N THR A 30 -0.36 9.07 17.47
CA THR A 30 0.73 8.36 16.80
C THR A 30 1.53 7.54 17.80
N THR A 31 2.07 6.41 17.35
CA THR A 31 2.99 5.56 18.12
C THR A 31 4.46 5.90 17.84
N LEU A 32 4.73 6.79 16.88
CA LEU A 32 6.08 7.12 16.42
C LEU A 32 6.64 8.31 17.19
N MET A 33 7.69 8.08 17.97
CA MET A 33 8.40 9.12 18.74
C MET A 33 9.61 9.66 17.94
N ASN A 34 9.33 10.28 16.79
CA ASN A 34 10.36 10.83 15.89
C ASN A 34 9.94 12.21 15.35
N THR A 35 10.58 12.70 14.29
CA THR A 35 10.27 13.99 13.66
C THR A 35 8.78 14.17 13.33
N LEU A 36 8.03 13.09 13.06
CA LEU A 36 6.58 13.19 12.87
C LEU A 36 5.88 13.70 14.13
N MET A 37 6.30 13.22 15.29
CA MET A 37 5.76 13.66 16.57
C MET A 37 5.97 15.16 16.77
N ASP A 38 7.18 15.63 16.50
CA ASP A 38 7.53 17.04 16.62
C ASP A 38 6.71 17.89 15.64
N VAL A 39 6.55 17.44 14.40
CA VAL A 39 5.75 18.13 13.38
C VAL A 39 4.27 18.20 13.78
N LEU A 40 3.70 17.10 14.29
CA LEU A 40 2.30 17.06 14.70
C LEU A 40 2.03 17.92 15.94
N ARG A 41 2.93 17.91 16.94
CA ARG A 41 2.83 18.75 18.15
C ARG A 41 2.95 20.23 17.87
N ASN A 42 3.84 20.62 16.96
CA ASN A 42 4.07 22.03 16.62
C ASN A 42 3.02 22.59 15.65
N ARG A 43 2.04 21.80 15.22
CA ARG A 43 1.02 22.25 14.28
C ARG A 43 -0.10 23.00 15.02
N PRO A 44 -0.39 24.27 14.68
CA PRO A 44 -1.45 25.03 15.35
C PRO A 44 -2.80 24.33 15.27
N GLY A 45 -3.50 24.24 16.39
CA GLY A 45 -4.81 23.59 16.51
C GLY A 45 -4.76 22.06 16.53
N TRP A 46 -3.58 21.43 16.61
CA TRP A 46 -3.43 19.98 16.76
C TRP A 46 -3.12 19.62 18.21
N VAL A 47 -3.84 18.64 18.76
CA VAL A 47 -3.72 18.20 20.16
C VAL A 47 -3.44 16.71 20.20
N GLU A 48 -2.37 16.32 20.89
CA GLU A 48 -2.00 14.92 21.07
C GLU A 48 -2.98 14.20 22.01
N VAL A 49 -3.43 13.01 21.63
CA VAL A 49 -4.24 12.12 22.47
C VAL A 49 -3.34 11.01 23.02
N LYS A 50 -3.23 10.93 24.35
CA LYS A 50 -2.36 9.96 25.04
C LYS A 50 -3.04 8.62 25.38
N ASP A 51 -4.38 8.58 25.45
CA ASP A 51 -5.17 7.43 25.95
C ASP A 51 -6.04 6.73 24.87
N GLU A 52 -7.02 5.90 25.29
CA GLU A 52 -8.14 5.39 24.46
C GLU A 52 -9.16 6.49 24.07
N GLY A 53 -8.73 7.75 24.07
CA GLY A 53 -9.55 8.87 23.65
C GLY A 53 -9.88 8.81 22.16
N GLU A 54 -11.00 9.44 21.81
CA GLU A 54 -11.33 9.67 20.40
C GLU A 54 -10.27 10.54 19.72
N TRP A 55 -9.97 10.21 18.47
CA TRP A 55 -8.98 10.89 17.65
C TRP A 55 -9.57 11.20 16.27
N ASP A 56 -9.15 12.32 15.70
CA ASP A 56 -9.56 12.78 14.36
C ASP A 56 -8.55 12.32 13.30
N PHE A 57 -7.27 12.24 13.67
CA PHE A 57 -6.17 11.82 12.80
C PHE A 57 -5.26 10.81 13.51
N TYR A 58 -4.97 9.69 12.87
CA TYR A 58 -4.00 8.73 13.38
C TYR A 58 -2.88 8.49 12.36
N TRP A 59 -1.67 8.94 12.72
CA TRP A 59 -0.45 8.47 12.08
C TRP A 59 -0.04 7.13 12.68
N CYS A 60 -0.60 6.05 12.12
CA CYS A 60 -0.35 4.69 12.57
C CYS A 60 0.83 4.04 11.84
N ASP A 61 1.42 3.02 12.44
CA ASP A 61 2.34 2.13 11.75
C ASP A 61 1.61 1.07 10.92
N VAL A 62 2.36 0.43 10.02
CA VAL A 62 1.82 -0.57 9.09
C VAL A 62 1.32 -1.83 9.80
N SER A 63 1.90 -2.19 10.95
CA SER A 63 1.47 -3.37 11.72
C SER A 63 0.12 -3.12 12.35
N TRP A 64 -0.05 -1.95 12.99
CA TRP A 64 -1.33 -1.53 13.54
C TRP A 64 -2.44 -1.54 12.48
N LEU A 65 -2.17 -1.01 11.29
CA LEU A 65 -3.14 -1.03 10.19
C LEU A 65 -3.59 -2.44 9.83
N ARG A 66 -2.66 -3.40 9.76
CA ARG A 66 -2.98 -4.80 9.39
C ARG A 66 -3.86 -5.47 10.43
N GLU A 67 -3.61 -5.22 11.69
CA GLU A 67 -4.33 -5.86 12.80
C GLU A 67 -5.70 -5.20 13.06
N ASN A 68 -5.82 -3.90 12.85
CA ASN A 68 -6.98 -3.15 13.35
C ASN A 68 -7.92 -2.67 12.24
N PHE A 69 -7.45 -2.44 11.01
CA PHE A 69 -8.27 -1.78 9.98
C PHE A 69 -9.55 -2.56 9.62
N ASP A 70 -9.50 -3.89 9.62
CA ASP A 70 -10.65 -4.74 9.31
C ASP A 70 -11.65 -4.89 10.45
N HIS A 71 -11.19 -4.67 11.68
CA HIS A 71 -11.93 -4.92 12.91
C HIS A 71 -12.38 -3.63 13.62
N THR A 72 -11.88 -2.47 13.17
CA THR A 72 -12.17 -1.16 13.75
C THR A 72 -13.16 -0.39 12.90
N TYR A 73 -14.32 -0.05 13.48
CA TYR A 73 -15.24 0.91 12.88
C TYR A 73 -14.76 2.33 13.17
N MET A 74 -14.38 3.05 12.11
CA MET A 74 -13.95 4.45 12.17
C MET A 74 -15.09 5.37 11.72
N ASP A 75 -15.23 6.51 12.40
CA ASP A 75 -16.21 7.53 11.99
C ASP A 75 -15.77 8.25 10.70
N GLU A 76 -16.72 8.85 9.98
CA GLU A 76 -16.45 9.47 8.67
C GLU A 76 -15.41 10.60 8.70
N HIS A 77 -15.28 11.30 9.83
CA HIS A 77 -14.31 12.38 10.00
C HIS A 77 -12.89 11.88 10.23
N VAL A 78 -12.74 10.62 10.63
CA VAL A 78 -11.48 10.02 11.01
C VAL A 78 -10.57 9.85 9.78
N ARG A 79 -9.29 10.15 9.95
CA ARG A 79 -8.26 10.01 8.91
C ARG A 79 -7.09 9.19 9.43
N ILE A 80 -6.59 8.30 8.60
CA ILE A 80 -5.40 7.48 8.90
C ILE A 80 -4.34 7.66 7.81
N SER A 81 -3.06 7.53 8.19
CA SER A 81 -1.90 7.76 7.31
C SER A 81 -1.68 6.70 6.22
N HIS A 82 -2.45 5.61 6.20
CA HIS A 82 -2.26 4.49 5.27
C HIS A 82 -3.55 4.06 4.60
N PHE A 83 -3.45 3.72 3.32
CA PHE A 83 -4.53 3.04 2.61
C PHE A 83 -4.56 1.54 2.92
N ARG A 84 -5.77 0.98 2.93
CA ARG A 84 -5.97 -0.46 2.86
C ARG A 84 -5.27 -1.00 1.61
N ASN A 85 -4.65 -2.16 1.72
CA ASN A 85 -3.95 -2.83 0.61
C ASN A 85 -2.78 -2.02 0.01
N HIS A 86 -2.19 -1.06 0.73
CA HIS A 86 -1.00 -0.32 0.26
C HIS A 86 0.17 -1.24 -0.18
N TYR A 87 0.20 -2.48 0.31
CA TYR A 87 1.17 -3.49 -0.07
C TYR A 87 1.13 -3.86 -1.55
N GLU A 88 0.02 -3.62 -2.26
CA GLU A 88 -0.12 -3.84 -3.71
C GLU A 88 0.84 -2.98 -4.54
N LEU A 89 1.22 -1.81 -4.02
CA LEU A 89 2.16 -0.89 -4.65
C LEU A 89 3.51 -0.82 -3.94
N THR A 90 3.62 -1.29 -2.69
CA THR A 90 4.87 -1.18 -1.91
C THR A 90 5.67 -2.48 -1.84
N ARG A 91 5.03 -3.65 -2.02
CA ARG A 91 5.75 -4.94 -2.14
C ARG A 91 6.20 -5.17 -3.58
N LYS A 92 7.45 -5.60 -3.75
CA LYS A 92 8.09 -5.70 -5.08
C LYS A 92 7.35 -6.67 -6.02
N ASN A 93 6.91 -7.83 -5.51
CA ASN A 93 6.21 -8.82 -6.32
C ASN A 93 4.83 -8.32 -6.77
N TYR A 94 4.03 -7.74 -5.87
CA TYR A 94 2.71 -7.19 -6.22
C TYR A 94 2.80 -6.00 -7.15
N MET A 95 3.77 -5.10 -6.94
CA MET A 95 4.03 -4.00 -7.87
C MET A 95 4.28 -4.52 -9.29
N VAL A 96 5.18 -5.50 -9.45
CA VAL A 96 5.50 -6.08 -10.77
C VAL A 96 4.27 -6.78 -11.36
N LYS A 97 3.53 -7.54 -10.56
CA LYS A 97 2.30 -8.23 -11.01
C LYS A 97 1.25 -7.23 -11.49
N ASN A 98 1.03 -6.15 -10.75
CA ASN A 98 0.07 -5.09 -11.08
C ASN A 98 0.50 -4.31 -12.33
N LEU A 99 1.79 -3.98 -12.47
CA LEU A 99 2.33 -3.32 -13.66
C LEU A 99 2.23 -4.21 -14.91
N LYS A 100 2.56 -5.51 -14.80
CA LYS A 100 2.38 -6.49 -15.89
C LYS A 100 0.91 -6.59 -16.30
N ARG A 101 -0.02 -6.62 -15.34
CA ARG A 101 -1.47 -6.65 -15.60
C ARG A 101 -1.94 -5.38 -16.30
N PHE A 102 -1.51 -4.21 -15.81
CA PHE A 102 -1.86 -2.91 -16.37
C PHE A 102 -1.37 -2.77 -17.82
N ARG A 103 -0.12 -3.15 -18.11
CA ARG A 103 0.41 -3.15 -19.48
C ARG A 103 -0.42 -4.03 -20.43
N LYS A 104 -0.78 -5.25 -20.01
CA LYS A 104 -1.63 -6.16 -20.81
C LYS A 104 -3.03 -5.61 -21.03
N GLN A 105 -3.59 -4.93 -20.04
CA GLN A 105 -4.90 -4.28 -20.15
C GLN A 105 -4.86 -3.12 -21.15
N LEU A 106 -3.87 -2.24 -21.04
CA LEU A 106 -3.64 -1.15 -22.00
C LEU A 106 -3.42 -1.66 -23.42
N GLU A 107 -2.69 -2.76 -23.60
CA GLU A 107 -2.48 -3.35 -24.93
C GLU A 107 -3.79 -3.81 -25.57
N ARG A 108 -4.74 -4.32 -24.77
CA ARG A 108 -6.06 -4.73 -25.25
C ARG A 108 -6.99 -3.55 -25.54
N GLU A 109 -6.95 -2.51 -24.72
CA GLU A 109 -7.88 -1.38 -24.78
C GLU A 109 -7.43 -0.29 -25.76
N ALA A 110 -6.14 0.04 -25.78
CA ALA A 110 -5.57 1.17 -26.51
C ALA A 110 -4.44 0.77 -27.49
N GLY A 111 -4.13 -0.52 -27.58
CA GLY A 111 -3.14 -1.07 -28.51
C GLY A 111 -1.69 -1.02 -28.01
N LYS A 112 -0.79 -1.57 -28.83
CA LYS A 112 0.62 -1.78 -28.49
C LYS A 112 1.39 -0.48 -28.26
N LEU A 113 1.05 0.59 -28.98
CA LEU A 113 1.75 1.86 -28.89
C LEU A 113 1.56 2.51 -27.52
N GLU A 114 0.33 2.48 -26.98
CA GLU A 114 0.05 2.99 -25.63
C GLU A 114 0.66 2.08 -24.56
N ALA A 115 0.60 0.76 -24.74
CA ALA A 115 1.24 -0.18 -23.82
C ALA A 115 2.77 -0.02 -23.75
N ALA A 116 3.42 0.45 -24.82
CA ALA A 116 4.86 0.72 -24.84
C ALA A 116 5.26 1.86 -23.88
N LYS A 117 4.34 2.77 -23.51
CA LYS A 117 4.61 3.78 -22.46
C LYS A 117 4.86 3.15 -21.08
N CYS A 118 4.47 1.89 -20.87
CA CYS A 118 4.75 1.12 -19.66
C CYS A 118 6.15 0.46 -19.65
N ASP A 119 7.05 0.77 -20.59
CA ASP A 119 8.41 0.23 -20.61
C ASP A 119 9.39 0.93 -19.64
N PHE A 120 8.86 1.66 -18.66
CA PHE A 120 9.63 2.36 -17.63
C PHE A 120 10.18 1.45 -16.52
N PHE A 121 9.76 0.18 -16.46
CA PHE A 121 10.23 -0.79 -15.47
C PHE A 121 10.96 -1.97 -16.13
N PRO A 122 12.14 -2.39 -15.64
CA PRO A 122 12.87 -3.50 -16.25
C PRO A 122 12.14 -4.82 -16.15
N LYS A 123 12.42 -5.74 -17.09
CA LYS A 123 11.92 -7.13 -17.04
C LYS A 123 12.22 -7.74 -15.66
N THR A 124 11.17 -8.23 -15.02
CA THR A 124 11.22 -8.73 -13.65
C THR A 124 10.41 -10.01 -13.52
N PHE A 125 10.92 -10.98 -12.75
CA PHE A 125 10.32 -12.28 -12.51
C PHE A 125 10.28 -12.57 -10.99
N GLU A 126 9.16 -13.06 -10.50
CA GLU A 126 9.00 -13.53 -9.12
C GLU A 126 9.52 -14.96 -8.96
N MET A 127 10.36 -15.18 -7.97
CA MET A 127 11.00 -16.44 -7.67
C MET A 127 10.44 -17.01 -6.36
N PRO A 128 10.07 -18.30 -6.31
CA PRO A 128 10.31 -19.34 -7.32
C PRO A 128 9.23 -19.47 -8.42
N CYS A 129 8.10 -18.78 -8.31
CA CYS A 129 6.92 -19.00 -9.14
C CYS A 129 7.13 -18.84 -10.66
N GLU A 130 7.96 -17.89 -11.10
CA GLU A 130 8.27 -17.60 -12.50
C GLU A 130 9.67 -18.11 -12.91
N TYR A 131 10.24 -19.09 -12.19
CA TYR A 131 11.61 -19.57 -12.46
C TYR A 131 11.84 -20.03 -13.89
N HIS A 132 10.93 -20.83 -14.45
CA HIS A 132 11.07 -21.34 -15.81
C HIS A 132 11.07 -20.22 -16.85
N LEU A 133 10.17 -19.23 -16.70
CA LEU A 133 10.12 -18.06 -17.56
C LEU A 133 11.41 -17.22 -17.45
N PHE A 134 11.93 -17.09 -16.23
CA PHE A 134 13.20 -16.42 -16.00
C PHE A 134 14.37 -17.14 -16.68
N VAL A 135 14.47 -18.46 -16.56
CA VAL A 135 15.54 -19.26 -17.18
C VAL A 135 15.50 -19.18 -18.71
N GLU A 136 14.31 -19.18 -19.31
CA GLU A 136 14.15 -18.97 -20.75
C GLU A 136 14.66 -17.60 -21.20
N GLU A 137 14.26 -16.53 -20.50
CA GLU A 137 14.72 -15.17 -20.81
C GLU A 137 16.23 -15.01 -20.59
N PHE A 138 16.76 -15.63 -19.54
CA PHE A 138 18.18 -15.65 -19.22
C PHE A 138 19.01 -16.32 -20.33
N ARG A 139 18.53 -17.44 -20.86
CA ARG A 139 19.20 -18.16 -21.97
C ARG A 139 19.15 -17.39 -23.29
N LYS A 140 18.06 -16.64 -23.55
CA LYS A 140 17.92 -15.80 -24.74
C LYS A 140 18.91 -14.63 -24.77
N ASN A 141 19.33 -14.14 -23.61
CA ASN A 141 20.18 -12.97 -23.50
C ASN A 141 21.39 -13.25 -22.58
N PRO A 142 22.37 -14.05 -23.03
CA PRO A 142 23.55 -14.36 -22.24
C PRO A 142 24.38 -13.10 -21.96
N GLY A 143 25.01 -13.04 -20.79
CA GLY A 143 25.92 -11.94 -20.40
C GLY A 143 25.25 -10.72 -19.76
N ILE A 144 23.92 -10.61 -19.81
CA ILE A 144 23.18 -9.55 -19.11
C ILE A 144 23.33 -9.70 -17.60
N THR A 145 23.58 -8.58 -16.91
CA THR A 145 23.58 -8.53 -15.45
C THR A 145 22.14 -8.51 -14.91
N TRP A 146 21.88 -9.34 -13.91
CA TRP A 146 20.61 -9.38 -13.19
C TRP A 146 20.82 -8.99 -11.73
N ILE A 147 19.77 -8.46 -11.11
CA ILE A 147 19.74 -8.10 -9.70
C ILE A 147 18.62 -8.87 -9.01
N MET A 148 18.98 -9.59 -7.94
CA MET A 148 18.06 -10.36 -7.12
C MET A 148 17.73 -9.54 -5.87
N LYS A 149 16.44 -9.40 -5.55
CA LYS A 149 15.98 -8.59 -4.40
C LYS A 149 14.96 -9.38 -3.59
N PRO A 150 15.04 -9.42 -2.26
CA PRO A 150 14.01 -10.04 -1.44
C PRO A 150 12.70 -9.25 -1.54
N VAL A 151 11.57 -9.94 -1.59
CA VAL A 151 10.25 -9.32 -1.80
C VAL A 151 9.88 -8.36 -0.66
N ALA A 152 10.08 -8.80 0.58
CA ALA A 152 9.61 -8.11 1.79
C ALA A 152 10.70 -7.32 2.55
N ARG A 153 11.96 -7.34 2.11
CA ARG A 153 13.06 -6.58 2.74
C ARG A 153 13.30 -5.20 2.12
N SER A 154 13.98 -4.34 2.86
CA SER A 154 14.37 -2.97 2.49
C SER A 154 15.86 -2.72 2.79
N GLN A 155 16.33 -1.47 2.60
CA GLN A 155 17.70 -1.03 2.94
C GLN A 155 18.84 -1.74 2.18
N GLY A 156 18.56 -2.37 1.04
CA GLY A 156 19.58 -3.09 0.28
C GLY A 156 20.00 -4.44 0.85
N LYS A 157 19.43 -4.87 1.99
CA LYS A 157 19.76 -6.15 2.62
C LYS A 157 19.27 -7.32 1.77
N GLY A 158 20.15 -8.29 1.54
CA GLY A 158 19.88 -9.48 0.73
C GLY A 158 19.82 -9.23 -0.78
N ILE A 159 20.23 -8.05 -1.24
CA ILE A 159 20.37 -7.77 -2.68
C ILE A 159 21.71 -8.31 -3.17
N PHE A 160 21.71 -8.99 -4.30
CA PHE A 160 22.94 -9.37 -4.99
C PHE A 160 22.78 -9.29 -6.50
N LEU A 161 23.91 -9.14 -7.20
CA LEU A 161 23.97 -9.17 -8.66
C LEU A 161 24.51 -10.51 -9.12
N PHE A 162 24.05 -10.96 -10.27
CA PHE A 162 24.55 -12.17 -10.89
C PHE A 162 24.54 -12.07 -12.42
N ARG A 163 25.44 -12.83 -13.04
CA ARG A 163 25.54 -12.95 -14.51
C ARG A 163 25.47 -14.40 -14.98
N LYS A 164 25.65 -15.35 -14.07
CA LYS A 164 25.56 -16.79 -14.33
C LYS A 164 24.53 -17.40 -13.37
N LEU A 165 23.81 -18.44 -13.82
CA LEU A 165 22.88 -19.16 -12.94
C LEU A 165 23.60 -19.84 -11.77
N LYS A 166 24.88 -20.18 -11.94
CA LYS A 166 25.71 -20.74 -10.89
C LYS A 166 25.82 -19.81 -9.68
N ASP A 167 25.93 -18.50 -9.91
CA ASP A 167 26.03 -17.49 -8.85
C ASP A 167 24.82 -17.54 -7.91
N ILE A 168 23.62 -17.85 -8.42
CA ILE A 168 22.39 -18.01 -7.62
C ILE A 168 22.49 -19.23 -6.71
N MET A 169 23.01 -20.35 -7.23
CA MET A 169 23.15 -21.59 -6.47
C MET A 169 24.18 -21.45 -5.36
N ASP A 170 25.31 -20.81 -5.66
CA ASP A 170 26.40 -20.58 -4.71
C ASP A 170 25.91 -19.64 -3.59
N TRP A 171 25.25 -18.52 -3.94
CA TRP A 171 24.65 -17.61 -2.96
C TRP A 171 23.63 -18.29 -2.02
N ARG A 172 22.81 -19.21 -2.56
CA ARG A 172 21.84 -19.98 -1.76
C ARG A 172 22.53 -20.94 -0.78
N LYS A 173 23.69 -21.50 -1.14
CA LYS A 173 24.47 -22.37 -0.26
C LYS A 173 25.14 -21.58 0.86
N ASP A 174 25.75 -20.45 0.53
CA ASP A 174 26.40 -19.57 1.52
C ASP A 174 25.41 -19.09 2.58
N THR A 175 24.20 -18.71 2.15
CA THR A 175 23.13 -18.27 3.06
C THR A 175 22.63 -19.39 3.98
N ARG A 176 22.74 -20.66 3.57
CA ARG A 176 22.33 -21.82 4.38
C ARG A 176 23.42 -22.27 5.36
N ASN A 177 24.69 -21.97 5.06
CA ASN A 177 25.83 -22.39 5.86
C ASN A 177 26.21 -21.39 6.96
N SER A 178 25.68 -20.16 6.93
CA SER A 178 25.82 -19.22 8.06
C SER A 178 24.99 -19.71 9.25
N ASP A 179 25.66 -20.10 10.33
CA ASP A 179 25.10 -20.72 11.55
C ASP A 179 24.02 -19.89 12.29
N ASP A 180 23.83 -18.61 11.92
CA ASP A 180 22.83 -17.70 12.51
C ASP A 180 21.38 -17.92 12.01
N GLN A 181 21.13 -18.91 11.16
CA GLN A 181 19.86 -19.07 10.43
C GLN A 181 19.27 -20.51 10.49
N LYS A 182 19.41 -21.17 11.64
CA LYS A 182 18.92 -22.55 11.89
C LYS A 182 17.43 -22.69 12.27
N GLU A 183 16.67 -21.60 12.39
CA GLU A 183 15.21 -21.69 12.50
C GLU A 183 14.61 -21.99 11.12
N GLU A 184 13.45 -22.66 11.04
CA GLU A 184 12.71 -22.92 9.79
C GLU A 184 12.40 -21.60 9.05
N ILE A 185 13.35 -21.10 8.26
CA ILE A 185 13.16 -19.87 7.49
C ILE A 185 12.19 -20.22 6.36
N PRO A 186 11.02 -19.56 6.29
CA PRO A 186 10.13 -19.69 5.15
C PRO A 186 10.92 -19.46 3.87
N VAL A 187 10.65 -20.22 2.81
CA VAL A 187 11.25 -20.00 1.50
C VAL A 187 11.09 -18.53 1.13
N GLU A 188 12.17 -17.76 1.26
CA GLU A 188 12.09 -16.32 1.06
C GLU A 188 11.88 -16.06 -0.43
N ASN A 189 10.81 -15.33 -0.76
CA ASN A 189 10.50 -14.99 -2.14
C ASN A 189 11.42 -13.86 -2.62
N TYR A 190 11.94 -14.00 -3.82
CA TYR A 190 12.80 -13.02 -4.47
C TYR A 190 12.16 -12.49 -5.75
N VAL A 191 12.61 -11.33 -6.20
CA VAL A 191 12.41 -10.87 -7.57
C VAL A 191 13.75 -10.82 -8.29
N ALA A 192 13.83 -11.49 -9.44
CA ALA A 192 14.94 -11.40 -10.37
C ALA A 192 14.61 -10.33 -11.42
N GLN A 193 15.38 -9.25 -11.45
CA GLN A 193 15.14 -8.11 -12.32
C GLN A 193 16.36 -7.83 -13.19
N ARG A 194 16.16 -7.47 -14.46
CA ARG A 194 17.26 -7.04 -15.32
C ARG A 194 17.92 -5.79 -14.73
N TYR A 195 19.24 -5.82 -14.58
CA TYR A 195 19.98 -4.67 -14.06
C TYR A 195 20.12 -3.58 -15.13
N ILE A 196 20.00 -2.32 -14.71
CA ILE A 196 20.23 -1.17 -15.58
C ILE A 196 21.73 -0.87 -15.55
N GLU A 197 22.43 -1.29 -16.60
CA GLU A 197 23.89 -1.24 -16.71
C GLU A 197 24.43 0.17 -17.01
N ASN A 198 23.66 0.98 -17.74
CA ASN A 198 24.04 2.34 -18.14
C ASN A 198 23.13 3.39 -17.46
N PRO A 199 23.20 3.56 -16.12
CA PRO A 199 22.45 4.62 -15.45
C PRO A 199 23.07 5.99 -15.76
N TYR A 200 22.25 7.03 -15.66
CA TYR A 200 22.77 8.40 -15.67
C TYR A 200 23.68 8.63 -14.45
N LEU A 201 24.82 9.29 -14.67
CA LEU A 201 25.87 9.47 -13.67
C LEU A 201 26.04 10.96 -13.35
N ILE A 202 26.23 11.29 -12.07
CA ILE A 202 26.66 12.62 -11.63
C ILE A 202 28.05 12.46 -11.03
N GLY A 203 29.04 13.17 -11.60
CA GLY A 203 30.44 13.03 -11.17
C GLY A 203 30.99 11.61 -11.26
N GLY A 204 30.55 10.84 -12.27
CA GLY A 204 30.95 9.43 -12.46
C GLY A 204 30.31 8.44 -11.47
N ARG A 205 29.39 8.88 -10.60
CA ARG A 205 28.71 8.01 -9.63
C ARG A 205 27.24 7.82 -9.98
N LYS A 206 26.77 6.59 -9.80
CA LYS A 206 25.35 6.24 -9.87
C LYS A 206 24.62 6.83 -8.67
N PHE A 207 23.40 7.33 -8.89
CA PHE A 207 22.51 7.80 -7.84
C PHE A 207 21.09 7.27 -8.07
N ASP A 208 20.23 7.41 -7.07
CA ASP A 208 18.79 7.22 -7.17
C ASP A 208 18.04 8.47 -6.72
N LEU A 209 16.80 8.62 -7.17
CA LEU A 209 15.93 9.71 -6.79
C LEU A 209 14.86 9.22 -5.81
N ARG A 210 14.76 9.90 -4.66
CA ARG A 210 13.65 9.73 -3.74
C ARG A 210 12.58 10.77 -4.02
N VAL A 211 11.45 10.34 -4.57
CA VAL A 211 10.27 11.19 -4.78
C VAL A 211 9.21 10.85 -3.73
N TYR A 212 8.68 11.87 -3.04
CA TYR A 212 7.60 11.73 -2.08
C TYR A 212 6.27 12.10 -2.74
N VAL A 213 5.30 11.19 -2.71
CA VAL A 213 3.97 11.39 -3.29
C VAL A 213 2.92 11.23 -2.20
N LEU A 214 2.10 12.26 -1.98
CA LEU A 214 0.95 12.21 -1.07
C LEU A 214 -0.31 11.88 -1.85
N VAL A 215 -0.90 10.72 -1.57
CA VAL A 215 -2.22 10.35 -2.10
C VAL A 215 -3.26 10.68 -1.03
N MET A 216 -4.12 11.66 -1.32
CA MET A 216 -5.16 12.09 -0.37
C MET A 216 -6.44 11.25 -0.46
N SER A 217 -6.70 10.66 -1.62
CA SER A 217 -7.92 9.90 -1.88
C SER A 217 -7.72 8.86 -2.97
N MET A 218 -8.38 7.72 -2.81
CA MET A 218 -8.41 6.61 -3.76
C MET A 218 -9.87 6.36 -4.15
N PHE A 219 -10.53 7.35 -4.78
CA PHE A 219 -11.86 7.13 -5.37
C PHE A 219 -11.72 6.88 -6.86
N THR A 220 -11.99 5.63 -7.24
CA THR A 220 -12.62 5.29 -8.52
C THR A 220 -14.12 5.15 -8.21
N SER A 221 -14.98 6.06 -8.67
CA SER A 221 -16.43 6.04 -8.39
C SER A 221 -17.14 4.80 -9.00
N PRO A 222 -18.32 4.31 -8.53
CA PRO A 222 -19.04 4.58 -7.29
C PRO A 222 -19.45 3.29 -6.55
N MET A 223 -18.82 2.94 -5.43
CA MET A 223 -19.52 2.22 -4.35
C MET A 223 -18.79 2.50 -3.06
N LEU A 224 -19.43 3.30 -2.21
CA LEU A 224 -19.03 3.66 -0.87
C LEU A 224 -18.54 2.42 -0.10
N GLN A 225 -17.23 2.23 0.02
CA GLN A 225 -16.69 1.37 1.06
C GLN A 225 -16.54 2.19 2.34
N CYS A 226 -17.69 2.45 2.97
CA CYS A 226 -17.75 2.71 4.39
C CYS A 226 -18.64 1.61 4.98
N LYS A 227 -18.04 0.66 5.72
CA LYS A 227 -18.81 -0.29 6.52
C LYS A 227 -19.53 0.51 7.60
N ARG A 228 -20.81 0.80 7.35
CA ARG A 228 -21.70 1.42 8.34
C ARG A 228 -21.83 0.49 9.54
N ARG A 229 -21.81 1.03 10.77
CA ARG A 229 -22.33 0.29 11.93
C ARG A 229 -23.80 -0.05 11.68
N PRO A 230 -24.25 -1.29 11.94
CA PRO A 230 -25.67 -1.57 11.98
C PRO A 230 -26.31 -0.73 13.10
N PRO A 231 -27.51 -0.15 12.89
CA PRO A 231 -28.20 0.60 13.92
C PRO A 231 -28.51 -0.34 15.09
N THR A 232 -28.09 0.04 16.29
CA THR A 232 -28.49 -0.61 17.54
C THR A 232 -29.99 -0.45 17.70
N THR A 233 -30.74 -1.54 17.49
CA THR A 233 -32.14 -1.62 17.89
C THR A 233 -32.21 -1.69 19.40
N THR A 234 -32.45 -0.56 20.06
CA THR A 234 -32.98 -0.56 21.43
C THR A 234 -34.33 -1.28 21.44
N PRO A 235 -34.54 -2.31 22.28
CA PRO A 235 -35.86 -2.90 22.44
C PRO A 235 -36.73 -1.87 23.15
N ARG A 236 -37.80 -1.42 22.47
CA ARG A 236 -38.89 -0.71 23.15
C ARG A 236 -39.56 -1.71 24.09
N ARG A 237 -39.61 -1.36 25.37
CA ARG A 237 -40.56 -1.93 26.33
C ARG A 237 -41.98 -1.54 25.91
#